data_AF-A0A059LDC7-F1
#
_entry.id   AF-A0A059LDC7-F1
#
_cell.length_a   1.000
_cell.length_b   1.000
_cell.length_c   1.000
_cell.angle_alpha   90.00
_cell.angle_beta   90.00
_cell.angle_gamma   90.00
#
_symmetry.space_group_name_H-M   'P 1'
#
loop_
_entity.id
_entity.type
_entity.pdbx_description
1 polymer ?
#
loop_
_entity_poly.entity_id
_entity_poly.type
_entity_poly.pdbx_seq_one_letter_code
_entity_poly.pdbx_strand_id
1 'polypeptide(L)'
;MRRKGWTPNEDDMTAVVAIHNAVNERAWREILHWEKAHSDESAAYGGPQLVRFQGRPNDYSPKARLLNALGYALPFDRHDWVVERGPDRVRYVIDFYNAAPSPDMPVAVHLDVRPALDSPSAFVDRLRMQWKWFQSKRWISEA
;
A
#
# COMPACT_ATOMS: atom_id res chain seq x y z
N MET A 1 -0.31 -21.85 -4.14
CA MET A 1 -1.39 -21.91 -3.13
C MET A 1 -2.45 -22.87 -3.61
N ARG A 2 -2.62 -24.04 -2.97
CA ARG A 2 -3.77 -24.93 -3.21
C ARG A 2 -4.61 -24.92 -1.94
N ARG A 3 -5.72 -24.16 -1.93
CA ARG A 3 -6.78 -24.38 -0.95
C ARG A 3 -7.60 -25.58 -1.44
N LYS A 4 -7.94 -26.50 -0.53
CA LYS A 4 -8.73 -27.71 -0.84
C LYS A 4 -9.96 -27.36 -1.66
N GLY A 5 -10.07 -27.91 -2.88
CA GLY A 5 -11.30 -27.90 -3.68
C GLY A 5 -11.46 -26.81 -4.75
N TRP A 6 -10.51 -25.87 -4.91
CA TRP A 6 -10.58 -24.89 -6.00
C TRP A 6 -9.61 -25.25 -7.13
N THR A 7 -10.17 -25.65 -8.27
CA THR A 7 -9.46 -25.71 -9.56
C THR A 7 -9.65 -24.37 -10.24
N PRO A 8 -8.63 -23.50 -10.32
CA PRO A 8 -8.74 -22.25 -11.04
C PRO A 8 -9.09 -22.57 -12.49
N ASN A 9 -10.23 -22.07 -12.98
CA ASN A 9 -10.54 -22.17 -14.40
C ASN A 9 -9.65 -21.16 -15.14
N GLU A 10 -9.16 -21.53 -16.34
CA GLU A 10 -8.35 -20.62 -17.16
C GLU A 10 -9.13 -19.35 -17.53
N ASP A 11 -10.45 -19.46 -17.66
CA ASP A 11 -11.34 -18.32 -17.91
C ASP A 11 -11.31 -17.28 -16.78
N ASP A 12 -11.16 -17.72 -15.52
CA ASP A 12 -11.11 -16.83 -14.35
C ASP A 12 -9.79 -16.08 -14.25
N MET A 13 -8.72 -16.59 -14.88
CA MET A 13 -7.38 -16.00 -14.77
C MET A 13 -7.33 -14.59 -15.34
N THR A 14 -8.08 -14.32 -16.41
CA THR A 14 -8.14 -12.99 -17.03
C THR A 14 -8.66 -11.95 -16.05
N ALA A 15 -9.75 -12.26 -15.35
CA ALA A 15 -10.35 -11.37 -14.35
C ALA A 15 -9.42 -11.18 -13.15
N VAL A 16 -8.80 -12.27 -12.66
CA VAL A 16 -7.86 -12.24 -11.55
C VAL A 16 -6.67 -11.32 -11.87
N VAL A 17 -6.05 -11.48 -13.03
CA VAL A 17 -4.91 -10.65 -13.45
C VAL A 17 -5.32 -9.19 -13.58
N ALA A 18 -6.48 -8.90 -14.16
CA ALA A 18 -7.00 -7.55 -14.28
C ALA A 18 -7.18 -6.87 -12.92
N ILE A 19 -7.74 -7.58 -11.93
CA ILE A 19 -7.90 -7.09 -10.56
C ILE A 19 -6.53 -6.82 -9.92
N HIS A 20 -5.56 -7.73 -10.04
CA HIS A 20 -4.22 -7.54 -9.48
C HIS A 20 -3.52 -6.33 -10.09
N ASN A 21 -3.61 -6.16 -11.41
CA ASN A 21 -3.03 -4.99 -12.10
C ASN A 21 -3.67 -3.68 -11.61
N ALA A 22 -5.00 -3.65 -11.48
CA ALA A 22 -5.69 -2.47 -10.96
C ALA A 22 -5.28 -2.14 -9.52
N VAL A 23 -5.14 -3.16 -8.67
CA VAL A 23 -4.68 -3.01 -7.28
C VAL A 23 -3.23 -2.54 -7.21
N ASN A 24 -2.34 -3.11 -8.02
CA ASN A 24 -0.93 -2.70 -8.10
C ASN A 24 -0.79 -1.25 -8.58
N GLU A 25 -1.55 -0.86 -9.60
CA GLU A 25 -1.56 0.51 -10.12
C GLU A 25 -2.06 1.51 -9.07
N ARG A 26 -3.05 1.12 -8.26
CA ARG A 26 -3.51 1.93 -7.14
C ARG A 26 -2.46 2.05 -6.05
N ALA A 27 -1.80 0.95 -5.68
CA ALA A 27 -0.71 0.95 -4.70
C ALA A 27 0.45 1.85 -5.17
N TRP A 28 0.81 1.79 -6.45
CA TRP A 28 1.82 2.65 -7.04
C TRP A 28 1.43 4.13 -6.97
N ARG A 29 0.18 4.49 -7.29
CA ARG A 29 -0.33 5.86 -7.17
C ARG A 29 -0.24 6.40 -5.74
N GLU A 30 -0.54 5.59 -4.73
CA GLU A 30 -0.38 5.99 -3.33
C GLU A 30 1.10 6.21 -2.99
N ILE A 31 2.02 5.34 -3.43
CA ILE A 31 3.47 5.54 -3.26
C ILE A 31 3.91 6.85 -3.91
N LEU A 32 3.50 7.10 -5.15
CA LEU A 32 3.81 8.37 -5.84
C LEU A 32 3.26 9.57 -5.07
N HIS A 33 2.11 9.45 -4.39
CA HIS A 33 1.58 10.50 -3.53
C HIS A 33 2.51 10.81 -2.35
N TRP A 34 3.11 9.79 -1.73
CA TRP A 34 4.15 9.97 -0.71
C TRP A 34 5.42 10.59 -1.29
N GLU A 35 5.84 10.15 -2.48
CA GLU A 35 7.04 10.64 -3.15
C GLU A 35 6.90 12.07 -3.69
N LYS A 36 5.69 12.64 -3.81
CA LYS A 36 5.51 14.07 -4.14
C LYS A 36 6.21 15.02 -3.17
N ALA A 37 6.44 14.60 -1.91
CA ALA A 37 7.20 15.40 -0.96
C ALA A 37 8.71 15.43 -1.26
N HIS A 38 9.21 14.52 -2.10
CA HIS A 38 10.60 14.35 -2.50
C HIS A 38 10.74 14.44 -4.03
N SER A 39 9.81 15.12 -4.69
CA SER A 39 9.80 15.24 -6.16
C SER A 39 11.08 15.88 -6.69
N ASP A 40 11.58 16.89 -5.99
CA ASP A 40 12.71 17.70 -6.45
C ASP A 40 14.02 16.91 -6.32
N GLU A 41 14.18 16.16 -5.23
CA GLU A 41 15.32 15.28 -5.00
C GLU A 41 15.32 14.11 -5.98
N SER A 42 14.18 13.45 -6.18
CA SER A 42 14.07 12.29 -7.07
C SER A 42 14.12 12.67 -8.56
N ALA A 43 13.66 13.87 -8.95
CA ALA A 43 13.65 14.32 -10.34
C ALA A 43 15.06 14.40 -10.94
N ALA A 44 16.07 14.77 -10.14
CA ALA A 44 17.48 14.79 -10.57
C ALA A 44 18.01 13.39 -10.96
N TYR A 45 17.33 12.33 -10.53
CA TYR A 45 17.72 10.93 -10.76
C TYR A 45 16.70 10.15 -11.61
N GLY A 46 15.81 10.84 -12.33
CA GLY A 46 14.81 10.20 -13.20
C GLY A 46 13.53 9.73 -12.48
N GLY A 47 13.30 10.19 -11.25
CA GLY A 47 12.09 9.93 -10.47
C GLY A 47 12.15 8.66 -9.60
N PRO A 48 11.08 8.38 -8.84
CA PRO A 48 11.00 7.19 -7.99
C PRO A 48 10.88 5.91 -8.82
N GLN A 49 11.72 4.92 -8.53
CA GLN A 49 11.73 3.63 -9.24
C GLN A 49 11.46 2.47 -8.29
N LEU A 50 10.60 1.53 -8.68
CA LEU A 50 10.37 0.31 -7.92
C LEU A 50 11.56 -0.66 -8.12
N VAL A 51 12.31 -0.91 -7.05
CA VAL A 51 13.48 -1.81 -7.09
C VAL A 51 13.12 -3.23 -6.68
N ARG A 52 12.20 -3.39 -5.71
CA ARG A 52 11.91 -4.71 -5.16
C ARG A 52 10.47 -4.84 -4.70
N PHE A 53 9.87 -5.98 -5.04
CA PHE A 53 8.56 -6.42 -4.57
C PHE A 53 8.74 -7.63 -3.65
N GLN A 54 8.17 -7.60 -2.45
CA GLN A 54 8.18 -8.73 -1.53
C GLN A 54 6.84 -8.92 -0.84
N GLY A 55 6.18 -10.05 -1.09
CA GLY A 55 5.01 -10.47 -0.32
C GLY A 55 5.42 -10.98 1.07
N ARG A 56 4.70 -10.53 2.11
CA ARG A 56 4.91 -10.94 3.51
C ARG A 56 3.57 -11.28 4.18
N PRO A 57 2.85 -12.31 3.68
CA PRO A 57 1.48 -12.61 4.10
C PRO A 57 1.36 -13.01 5.58
N ASN A 58 2.43 -13.53 6.19
CA ASN A 58 2.44 -13.97 7.60
C ASN A 58 3.00 -12.91 8.58
N ASP A 59 3.53 -11.79 8.07
CA ASP A 59 4.16 -10.78 8.92
C ASP A 59 3.24 -9.57 9.08
N TYR A 60 2.41 -9.55 10.13
CA TYR A 60 1.58 -8.38 10.38
C TYR A 60 2.42 -7.15 10.79
N SER A 61 2.04 -6.00 10.26
CA SER A 61 2.67 -4.74 10.64
C SER A 61 2.38 -4.41 12.12
N PRO A 62 3.27 -3.69 12.84
CA PRO A 62 3.00 -3.29 14.23
C PRO A 62 1.69 -2.53 14.38
N LYS A 63 1.33 -1.68 13.40
CA LYS A 63 0.06 -0.96 13.35
C LYS A 63 -1.12 -1.93 13.23
N ALA A 64 -1.07 -2.92 12.32
CA ALA A 64 -2.12 -3.92 12.18
C ALA A 64 -2.31 -4.73 13.46
N ARG A 65 -1.24 -5.10 14.16
CA ARG A 65 -1.31 -5.82 15.45
C ARG A 65 -2.00 -4.98 16.53
N LEU A 66 -1.69 -3.68 16.60
CA LEU A 66 -2.33 -2.76 17.54
C LEU A 66 -3.82 -2.56 17.21
N LEU A 67 -4.15 -2.32 15.94
CA LEU A 67 -5.54 -2.15 15.50
C LEU A 67 -6.37 -3.41 15.75
N ASN A 68 -5.80 -4.60 15.51
CA ASN A 68 -6.45 -5.86 15.84
C ASN A 68 -6.70 -6.03 17.34
N ALA A 69 -5.77 -5.59 18.20
CA ALA A 69 -6.00 -5.57 19.64
C ALA A 69 -7.16 -4.64 20.06
N LEU A 70 -7.49 -3.64 19.23
CA LEU A 70 -8.63 -2.74 19.40
C LEU A 70 -9.91 -3.21 18.68
N GLY A 71 -9.90 -4.42 18.09
CA GLY A 71 -11.07 -5.03 17.44
C GLY A 71 -11.22 -4.77 15.94
N TYR A 72 -10.25 -4.11 15.30
CA TYR A 72 -10.26 -3.94 13.84
C TYR A 72 -9.78 -5.19 13.11
N ALA A 73 -10.23 -5.40 11.87
CA ALA A 73 -9.81 -6.53 11.06
C ALA A 73 -8.32 -6.48 10.71
N LEU A 74 -7.65 -7.63 10.73
CA LEU A 74 -6.28 -7.78 10.21
C LEU A 74 -6.27 -7.69 8.68
N PRO A 75 -5.16 -7.19 8.08
CA PRO A 75 -4.99 -7.25 6.64
C PRO A 75 -4.91 -8.72 6.19
N PHE A 76 -5.55 -9.03 5.06
CA PHE A 76 -5.53 -10.38 4.51
C PHE A 76 -4.22 -10.68 3.75
N ASP A 77 -3.52 -9.64 3.32
CA ASP A 77 -2.21 -9.72 2.70
C ASP A 77 -1.38 -8.48 3.03
N ARG A 78 -0.06 -8.61 2.96
CA ARG A 78 0.89 -7.51 3.16
C ARG A 78 2.02 -7.61 2.16
N HIS A 79 2.37 -6.47 1.58
CA HIS A 79 3.54 -6.34 0.71
C HIS A 79 4.50 -5.26 1.20
N ASP A 80 5.79 -5.55 1.05
CA ASP A 80 6.86 -4.58 1.24
C ASP A 80 7.44 -4.23 -0.13
N TRP A 81 7.32 -2.97 -0.56
CA TRP A 81 7.89 -2.47 -1.81
C TRP A 81 9.10 -1.60 -1.49
N VAL A 82 10.20 -1.75 -2.20
CA VAL A 82 11.37 -0.87 -2.05
C VAL A 82 11.43 0.04 -3.25
N VAL A 83 11.41 1.34 -2.99
CA VAL A 83 11.47 2.40 -3.98
C VAL A 83 12.81 3.11 -3.84
N GLU A 84 13.51 3.28 -4.95
CA GLU A 84 14.73 4.06 -5.03
C GLU A 84 14.41 5.46 -5.54
N ARG A 85 14.92 6.47 -4.83
CA ARG A 85 14.75 7.89 -5.14
C ARG A 85 16.12 8.56 -5.16
N GLY A 86 16.89 8.30 -6.21
CA GLY A 86 18.28 8.74 -6.29
C GLY A 86 19.19 7.91 -5.39
N PRO A 87 19.91 8.51 -4.41
CA PRO A 87 20.83 7.75 -3.54
C PRO A 87 20.10 6.92 -2.47
N ASP A 88 18.85 7.27 -2.15
CA ASP A 88 18.12 6.66 -1.05
C ASP A 88 17.18 5.54 -1.51
N ARG A 89 17.05 4.52 -0.67
CA ARG A 89 16.08 3.43 -0.82
C ARG A 89 15.10 3.47 0.33
N VAL A 90 13.83 3.65 0.00
CA VAL A 90 12.74 3.69 0.98
C VAL A 90 11.86 2.48 0.82
N ARG A 91 11.63 1.79 1.93
CA ARG A 91 10.71 0.66 1.96
C ARG A 91 9.32 1.15 2.32
N TYR A 92 8.33 0.80 1.51
CA TYR A 92 6.92 1.02 1.74
C TYR A 92 6.28 -0.27 2.24
N VAL A 93 5.40 -0.15 3.24
CA VAL A 93 4.54 -1.22 3.72
C VAL A 93 3.14 -0.96 3.16
N ILE A 94 2.57 -1.98 2.52
CA ILE A 94 1.24 -1.96 1.93
C ILE A 94 0.42 -3.07 2.60
N ASP A 95 -0.52 -2.67 3.44
CA ASP A 95 -1.47 -3.59 4.07
C ASP A 95 -2.77 -3.60 3.24
N PHE A 96 -3.25 -4.80 2.89
CA PHE A 96 -4.46 -5.00 2.08
C PHE A 96 -5.63 -5.43 2.99
N TYR A 97 -6.72 -4.66 2.96
CA TYR A 97 -7.93 -4.92 3.73
C TYR A 97 -9.13 -5.15 2.82
N ASN A 98 -10.03 -6.04 3.24
CA ASN A 98 -11.31 -6.21 2.58
C ASN A 98 -12.15 -4.96 2.86
N ALA A 99 -12.61 -4.28 1.81
CA ALA A 99 -13.59 -3.21 1.93
C ALA A 99 -14.96 -3.70 1.48
N ALA A 100 -16.01 -3.02 1.94
CA ALA A 100 -17.36 -3.31 1.50
C ALA A 100 -17.48 -3.01 0.00
N PRO A 101 -17.97 -3.96 -0.82
CA PRO A 101 -18.18 -3.71 -2.24
C PRO A 101 -19.21 -2.59 -2.43
N SER A 102 -18.97 -1.70 -3.39
CA SER A 102 -19.94 -0.68 -3.82
C SER A 102 -20.44 -1.02 -5.22
N PRO A 103 -21.61 -0.49 -5.66
CA PRO A 103 -22.15 -0.74 -6.99
C PRO A 103 -21.15 -0.43 -8.12
N ASP A 104 -20.28 0.57 -7.91
CA ASP A 104 -19.27 1.02 -8.86
C ASP A 104 -17.92 0.28 -8.72
N MET A 105 -17.68 -0.38 -7.57
CA MET A 105 -16.48 -1.18 -7.30
C MET A 105 -16.85 -2.53 -6.66
N PRO A 106 -17.17 -3.54 -7.49
CA PRO A 106 -17.56 -4.87 -7.01
C PRO A 106 -16.42 -5.60 -6.27
N VAL A 107 -15.16 -5.20 -6.48
CA VAL A 107 -14.01 -5.68 -5.71
C VAL A 107 -13.39 -4.50 -4.98
N ALA A 108 -13.92 -4.19 -3.80
CA ALA A 108 -13.41 -3.12 -2.96
C ALA A 108 -12.26 -3.65 -2.09
N VAL A 109 -11.03 -3.28 -2.44
CA VAL A 109 -9.85 -3.47 -1.59
C VAL A 109 -9.44 -2.10 -1.05
N HIS A 110 -9.26 -2.01 0.26
CA HIS A 110 -8.67 -0.85 0.90
C HIS A 110 -7.17 -1.06 1.06
N LEU A 111 -6.38 -0.06 0.67
CA LEU A 111 -4.92 -0.09 0.69
C LEU A 111 -4.41 0.91 1.72
N ASP A 112 -3.73 0.42 2.75
CA ASP A 112 -2.99 1.27 3.68
C ASP A 112 -1.51 1.26 3.29
N VAL A 113 -1.11 2.28 2.55
CA VAL A 113 0.24 2.45 2.01
C VAL A 113 1.00 3.49 2.84
N ARG A 114 2.17 3.12 3.34
CA ARG A 114 3.00 4.02 4.16
C ARG A 114 4.50 3.67 4.11
N PRO A 115 5.40 4.66 4.26
CA PRO A 115 6.82 4.41 4.45
C PRO A 115 7.06 3.54 5.69
N ALA A 116 7.96 2.57 5.65
CA ALA A 116 8.34 1.75 6.80
C ALA A 116 9.08 2.61 7.82
N LEU A 117 8.91 2.33 9.11
CA LEU A 117 9.65 3.04 10.17
C LEU A 117 11.05 2.43 10.39
N ASP A 118 11.80 2.24 9.31
CA ASP A 118 13.18 1.75 9.35
C ASP A 118 14.22 2.87 9.26
N SER A 119 13.82 4.09 8.86
CA SER A 119 14.70 5.26 8.83
C SER A 119 14.09 6.49 9.52
N PRO A 120 14.92 7.42 10.03
CA PRO A 120 14.46 8.71 10.54
C PRO A 120 13.74 9.55 9.48
N SER A 121 14.18 9.48 8.22
CA SER A 121 13.52 10.16 7.10
C SER A 121 12.08 9.66 6.92
N ALA A 122 11.87 8.34 6.95
CA ALA A 122 10.53 7.77 6.83
C ALA A 122 9.60 8.12 8.01
N PHE A 123 10.15 8.32 9.22
CA PHE A 123 9.38 8.82 10.35
C PHE A 123 8.93 10.28 10.13
N VAL A 124 9.85 11.15 9.69
CA VAL A 124 9.54 12.54 9.34
C VAL A 124 8.52 12.60 8.20
N ASP A 125 8.63 11.73 7.21
CA ASP A 125 7.70 11.63 6.09
C ASP A 125 6.28 11.33 6.58
N ARG A 126 6.13 10.38 7.50
CA ARG A 126 4.84 10.08 8.14
C ARG A 126 4.28 11.27 8.90
N LEU A 127 5.08 11.97 9.70
CA LEU A 127 4.63 13.14 10.46
C LEU A 127 4.20 14.28 9.52
N ARG A 128 4.99 14.57 8.48
CA ARG A 128 4.67 15.59 7.49
C ARG A 128 3.37 15.28 6.75
N MET A 129 3.18 14.02 6.33
CA MET A 129 1.97 13.62 5.63
C MET A 129 0.74 13.65 6.54
N GLN A 130 0.87 13.16 7.78
CA GLN A 130 -0.19 13.26 8.79
C GLN A 130 -0.58 14.72 9.02
N TRP A 131 0.40 15.63 9.12
CA TRP A 131 0.12 17.06 9.26
C TRP A 131 -0.59 17.65 8.03
N LYS A 132 -0.17 17.27 6.81
CA LYS A 132 -0.86 17.67 5.57
C LYS A 132 -2.29 17.15 5.51
N TRP A 133 -2.53 15.90 5.91
CA TRP A 133 -3.87 15.33 6.04
C TRP A 133 -4.71 16.11 7.07
N PHE A 134 -4.06 16.65 8.13
CA PHE A 134 -4.71 17.53 9.12
C PHE A 134 -5.29 18.76 8.51
N GLN A 135 -4.44 19.44 7.76
CA GLN A 135 -4.80 20.68 7.10
C GLN A 135 -5.79 20.47 5.96
N SER A 136 -5.71 19.37 5.22
CA SER A 136 -6.60 19.08 4.10
C SER A 136 -7.97 18.52 4.50
N LYS A 137 -8.22 18.25 5.79
CA LYS A 137 -9.44 17.60 6.31
C LYS A 137 -9.76 16.25 5.66
N ARG A 138 -8.78 15.59 5.05
CA ARG A 138 -8.97 14.31 4.33
C ARG A 138 -9.47 13.18 5.25
N TRP A 139 -9.29 13.28 6.56
CA TRP A 139 -9.91 12.38 7.55
C TRP A 139 -11.43 12.38 7.56
N ILE A 140 -12.05 13.45 7.04
CA ILE A 140 -13.51 13.59 7.01
C ILE A 140 -14.09 12.89 5.78
N SER A 141 -13.30 12.70 4.72
CA SER A 141 -13.77 12.06 3.47
C SER A 141 -13.64 10.53 3.44
N GLU A 142 -13.05 9.92 4.46
CA GLU A 142 -12.85 8.47 4.57
C GLU A 142 -13.60 7.86 5.79
N ALA A 143 -14.50 8.64 6.42
CA ALA A 143 -15.37 8.20 7.53
C ALA A 143 -16.80 7.90 7.05
#